data_AF-A0A1W0A4L1-F1
#
_entry.id   AF-A0A1W0A4L1-F1
#
_cell.length_a   1.000
_cell.length_b   1.000
_cell.length_c   1.000
_cell.angle_alpha   90.00
_cell.angle_beta   90.00
_cell.angle_gamma   90.00
#
_symmetry.space_group_name_H-M   'P 1'
#
loop_
_entity.id
_entity.type
_entity.pdbx_description
1 polymer ?
#
loop_
_entity_poly.entity_id
_entity_poly.type
_entity_poly.pdbx_seq_one_letter_code
_entity_poly.pdbx_strand_id
1 'polypeptide(L)'
;MHRCIALLAAALGAFAMDPATNPHCYLMPILVVEPQTPLPGISCVTKAYPAVDCMKKVVRATLKTVDTITTHGTEWNCLEDETFTSYESSVHYRGDSTLRLIKHQMAIKLDTPSEFIGLPADTPWSLHGPYFDASLLRNHVAHHLFRQTGRYSPRTKHIALYITNPSGVPEYKGFYLLLETISYGPNRVGLAENTVNCTAEERADGGWAWLFDPLSYGSYTPNIVKNQYTGQFGGGGRPLLKYPPGETTSQAMRDTFVSTSGFLPQFHKYLWEGMLNPDGLADHIDIGSFVDYMLHTEWSLNQDAYSRSLYFFKDRDHAIEAGPVWDFNLAFGMGSKAHSQGWLFQTHEMWKRLTCNYKFISTFVARWKSLRADVWSDAKLEAFVTASKAPFDKMLTKCPKGQWMSSQPSCAHVALSTRGSYTDQVNEMVSITIGRAKWMDQHIESLYQPLTARVCMGVGRIPKFNCGPDGNDNGCISNPKKYYEAVKIPEVRPVNHAKCTHPAPTSDEHKASVDPCWVATGPHGRQWWLSPTCSGYGWCAQGPGAKCHCTGNRSGFDCSIAPTRLEIITAAIHDHISEQPFMVAGVVMAIVAAVVVAVVAVKRNRRQRGYAKL
;
A
#
# COMPACT_ATOMS: atom_id res chain seq x y z
N MET A 1 67.55 2.54 20.18
CA MET A 1 66.14 2.99 20.32
C MET A 1 65.31 2.93 19.03
N HIS A 2 65.90 3.02 17.82
CA HIS A 2 65.11 3.00 16.56
C HIS A 2 64.71 1.60 16.02
N ARG A 3 65.16 0.51 16.66
CA ARG A 3 64.74 -0.87 16.29
C ARG A 3 63.63 -1.46 17.17
N CYS A 4 63.29 -0.83 18.30
CA CYS A 4 62.15 -1.26 19.13
C CYS A 4 60.82 -0.66 18.70
N ILE A 5 60.82 0.44 17.93
CA ILE A 5 59.59 1.09 17.46
C ILE A 5 59.03 0.39 16.20
N ALA A 6 59.91 -0.20 15.37
CA ALA A 6 59.49 -0.95 14.18
C ALA A 6 58.86 -2.33 14.50
N LEU A 7 59.18 -2.92 15.66
CA LEU A 7 58.62 -4.19 16.11
C LEU A 7 57.30 -4.04 16.90
N LEU A 8 56.99 -2.84 17.40
CA LEU A 8 55.69 -2.55 18.03
C LEU A 8 54.61 -2.11 17.03
N ALA A 9 54.98 -1.61 15.86
CA ALA A 9 54.04 -1.28 14.78
C ALA A 9 53.55 -2.52 14.00
N ALA A 10 54.27 -3.65 14.08
CA ALA A 10 53.87 -4.92 13.46
C ALA A 10 52.99 -5.81 14.37
N ALA A 11 52.71 -5.36 15.60
CA ALA A 11 51.93 -6.10 16.60
C ALA A 11 50.57 -5.46 16.94
N LEU A 12 50.18 -4.39 16.23
CA LEU A 12 48.80 -3.90 16.17
C LEU A 12 48.18 -4.36 14.85
N GLY A 13 48.27 -5.66 14.57
CA GLY A 13 47.22 -6.27 13.75
C GLY A 13 45.94 -6.07 14.54
N ALA A 14 45.09 -5.13 14.11
CA ALA A 14 43.74 -5.04 14.60
C ALA A 14 43.17 -6.46 14.51
N PHE A 15 42.98 -7.13 15.64
CA PHE A 15 42.32 -8.43 15.67
C PHE A 15 40.93 -8.16 15.09
N ALA A 16 40.75 -8.44 13.80
CA ALA A 16 39.48 -8.33 13.13
C ALA A 16 38.52 -9.20 13.95
N MET A 17 37.60 -8.55 14.66
CA MET A 17 36.68 -9.24 15.53
C MET A 17 35.88 -10.22 14.68
N ASP A 18 35.73 -11.47 15.14
CA ASP A 18 34.98 -12.49 14.40
C ASP A 18 33.63 -11.90 13.93
N PRO A 19 33.35 -11.83 12.61
CA PRO A 19 32.11 -11.29 12.07
C PRO A 19 30.85 -11.92 12.67
N ALA A 20 30.94 -13.16 13.13
CA ALA A 20 29.84 -13.85 13.82
C ALA A 20 29.53 -13.29 15.21
N THR A 21 30.47 -12.58 15.84
CA THR A 21 30.31 -11.89 17.12
C THR A 21 30.22 -10.37 16.99
N ASN A 22 30.63 -9.82 15.84
CA ASN A 22 30.56 -8.39 15.56
C ASN A 22 29.10 -7.92 15.36
N PRO A 23 28.58 -6.99 16.20
CA PRO A 23 27.19 -6.53 16.10
C PRO A 23 26.93 -5.62 14.87
N HIS A 24 27.98 -5.23 14.15
CA HIS A 24 27.93 -4.46 12.91
C HIS A 24 28.16 -5.31 11.63
N CYS A 25 28.20 -6.64 11.77
CA CYS A 25 28.25 -7.58 10.65
C CYS A 25 26.94 -8.36 10.51
N TYR A 26 26.46 -8.55 9.29
CA TYR A 26 25.12 -9.03 8.97
C TYR A 26 25.14 -10.09 7.88
N LEU A 27 24.18 -11.01 7.92
CA LEU A 27 23.90 -11.98 6.86
C LEU A 27 23.01 -11.41 5.73
N MET A 28 22.88 -10.10 5.69
CA MET A 28 22.08 -9.37 4.71
C MET A 28 22.81 -8.09 4.33
N PRO A 29 22.44 -7.46 3.21
CA PRO A 29 23.08 -6.25 2.77
C PRO A 29 22.92 -5.11 3.78
N ILE A 30 23.94 -4.25 3.86
CA ILE A 30 23.91 -3.03 4.66
C ILE A 30 23.61 -1.87 3.73
N LEU A 31 22.68 -1.00 4.13
CA LEU A 31 22.43 0.28 3.46
C LEU A 31 22.77 1.42 4.41
N VAL A 32 23.71 2.26 4.01
CA VAL A 32 24.02 3.52 4.69
C VAL A 32 23.42 4.67 3.89
N VAL A 33 22.56 5.46 4.53
CA VAL A 33 21.99 6.69 3.96
C VAL A 33 22.77 7.88 4.51
N GLU A 34 23.39 8.65 3.62
CA GLU A 34 24.17 9.84 3.94
C GLU A 34 23.44 11.09 3.45
N PRO A 35 22.51 11.66 4.25
CA PRO A 35 21.74 12.81 3.81
C PRO A 35 22.59 14.09 3.86
N GLN A 36 22.53 14.89 2.79
CA GLN A 36 23.28 16.15 2.68
C GLN A 36 22.84 17.21 3.71
N THR A 37 21.59 17.11 4.16
CA THR A 37 21.06 17.91 5.28
C THR A 37 20.31 16.98 6.23
N PRO A 38 20.19 17.31 7.52
CA PRO A 38 19.47 16.44 8.45
C PRO A 38 18.04 16.14 7.98
N LEU A 39 17.63 14.87 8.10
CA LEU A 39 16.23 14.48 7.89
C LEU A 39 15.32 15.18 8.91
N PRO A 40 14.03 15.41 8.58
CA PRO A 40 13.08 16.00 9.52
C PRO A 40 13.06 15.27 10.87
N GLY A 41 13.09 15.99 11.98
CA GLY A 41 12.91 15.39 13.31
C GLY A 41 11.43 15.16 13.61
N ILE A 42 11.10 14.28 14.58
CA ILE A 42 9.71 14.02 15.00
C ILE A 42 8.98 15.27 15.53
N SER A 43 9.73 16.30 15.91
CA SER A 43 9.21 17.62 16.30
C SER A 43 8.80 18.50 15.11
N CYS A 44 8.88 17.99 13.87
CA CYS A 44 8.49 18.72 12.69
C CYS A 44 7.02 19.14 12.76
N VAL A 45 6.76 20.44 12.70
CA VAL A 45 5.41 21.00 12.78
C VAL A 45 4.81 21.13 11.39
N THR A 46 3.82 20.30 11.09
CA THR A 46 3.00 20.46 9.89
C THR A 46 2.22 21.77 9.97
N LYS A 47 2.27 22.59 8.91
CA LYS A 47 1.46 23.80 8.82
C LYS A 47 -0.04 23.45 8.85
N ALA A 48 -0.87 24.38 9.32
CA ALA A 48 -2.32 24.22 9.21
C ALA A 48 -2.74 24.08 7.73
N TYR A 49 -3.82 23.33 7.49
CA TYR A 49 -4.34 22.96 6.17
C TYR A 49 -4.44 24.14 5.17
N PRO A 50 -4.29 23.88 3.85
CA PRO A 50 -3.74 22.69 3.20
C PRO A 50 -2.21 22.82 2.99
N ALA A 51 -1.42 21.83 3.42
CA ALA A 51 0.05 21.91 3.38
C ALA A 51 0.73 20.54 3.20
N VAL A 52 1.96 20.56 2.66
CA VAL A 52 2.83 19.38 2.58
C VAL A 52 3.21 18.95 4.00
N ASP A 53 3.20 17.64 4.24
CA ASP A 53 3.70 17.08 5.49
C ASP A 53 5.20 17.31 5.58
N CYS A 54 5.62 18.07 6.57
CA CYS A 54 7.02 18.46 6.73
C CYS A 54 7.92 17.25 7.05
N MET A 55 7.37 16.15 7.59
CA MET A 55 8.09 14.88 7.75
C MET A 55 8.43 14.23 6.41
N LYS A 56 7.66 14.51 5.36
CA LYS A 56 7.89 14.01 4.00
C LYS A 56 8.80 14.94 3.18
N LYS A 57 9.52 15.89 3.82
CA LYS A 57 10.47 16.77 3.11
C LYS A 57 11.53 15.93 2.40
N VAL A 58 11.70 16.21 1.11
CA VAL A 58 12.72 15.58 0.27
C VAL A 58 14.10 16.15 0.59
N VAL A 59 15.07 15.26 0.78
CA VAL A 59 16.46 15.56 1.10
C VAL A 59 17.36 14.82 0.13
N ARG A 60 18.37 15.49 -0.41
CA ARG A 60 19.43 14.85 -1.21
C ARG A 60 20.29 13.96 -0.33
N ALA A 61 20.65 12.78 -0.83
CA ALA A 61 21.47 11.83 -0.08
C ALA A 61 22.33 10.99 -1.02
N THR A 62 23.51 10.62 -0.53
CA THR A 62 24.33 9.56 -1.11
C THR A 62 23.98 8.26 -0.38
N LEU A 63 23.75 7.17 -1.13
CA LEU A 63 23.50 5.86 -0.57
C LEU A 63 24.72 4.98 -0.78
N LYS A 64 25.15 4.26 0.26
CA LYS A 64 26.20 3.24 0.15
C LYS A 64 25.62 1.87 0.49
N THR A 65 25.81 0.91 -0.39
CA THR A 65 25.39 -0.48 -0.17
C THR A 65 26.60 -1.40 -0.02
N VAL A 66 26.62 -2.17 1.06
CA VAL A 66 27.59 -3.26 1.28
C VAL A 66 26.87 -4.59 1.07
N ASP A 67 27.27 -5.32 0.03
CA ASP A 67 26.75 -6.65 -0.32
C ASP A 67 27.90 -7.55 -0.85
N THR A 68 28.92 -7.75 -0.02
CA THR A 68 30.09 -8.59 -0.27
C THR A 68 29.74 -10.08 -0.35
N ILE A 69 28.65 -10.51 0.30
CA ILE A 69 28.15 -11.90 0.18
C ILE A 69 27.83 -12.22 -1.27
N THR A 70 27.04 -11.35 -1.91
CA THR A 70 26.61 -11.56 -3.30
C THR A 70 27.76 -11.32 -4.29
N THR A 71 28.63 -10.34 -4.00
CA THR A 71 29.64 -9.88 -4.97
C THR A 71 30.99 -10.60 -4.86
N HIS A 72 31.34 -11.11 -3.67
CA HIS A 72 32.65 -11.71 -3.37
C HIS A 72 32.55 -13.08 -2.68
N GLY A 73 31.34 -13.59 -2.43
CA GLY A 73 31.13 -14.90 -1.81
C GLY A 73 31.51 -14.95 -0.33
N THR A 74 31.57 -13.80 0.36
CA THR A 74 31.78 -13.74 1.80
C THR A 74 30.58 -14.34 2.55
N GLU A 75 30.76 -14.69 3.82
CA GLU A 75 29.63 -15.13 4.66
C GLU A 75 28.88 -13.93 5.29
N TRP A 76 29.57 -12.80 5.51
CA TRP A 76 29.05 -11.64 6.23
C TRP A 76 29.32 -10.36 5.46
N ASN A 77 28.38 -9.41 5.54
CA ASN A 77 28.59 -8.00 5.20
C ASN A 77 28.89 -7.24 6.49
N CYS A 78 29.99 -6.48 6.55
CA CYS A 78 30.34 -5.67 7.72
C CYS A 78 30.30 -4.17 7.39
N LEU A 79 29.89 -3.35 8.36
CA LEU A 79 29.77 -1.89 8.16
C LEU A 79 31.09 -1.23 7.72
N GLU A 80 32.21 -1.80 8.14
CA GLU A 80 33.56 -1.32 7.86
C GLU A 80 34.16 -1.90 6.56
N ASP A 81 33.41 -2.73 5.82
CA ASP A 81 33.89 -3.27 4.54
C ASP A 81 34.21 -2.14 3.55
N GLU A 82 35.42 -2.13 3.00
CA GLU A 82 35.87 -1.11 2.04
C GLU A 82 35.15 -1.22 0.68
N THR A 83 34.56 -2.38 0.39
CA THR A 83 33.86 -2.63 -0.88
C THR A 83 32.38 -2.30 -0.76
N PHE A 84 31.97 -1.22 -1.40
CA PHE A 84 30.58 -0.77 -1.46
C PHE A 84 30.22 -0.20 -2.84
N THR A 85 28.93 -0.12 -3.13
CA THR A 85 28.39 0.61 -4.28
C THR A 85 27.73 1.90 -3.82
N SER A 86 27.97 3.01 -4.52
CA SER A 86 27.44 4.33 -4.17
C SER A 86 26.40 4.80 -5.19
N TYR A 87 25.35 5.46 -4.70
CA TYR A 87 24.28 6.00 -5.54
C TYR A 87 23.92 7.43 -5.13
N GLU A 88 23.79 8.30 -6.11
CA GLU A 88 23.20 9.63 -5.92
C GLU A 88 21.68 9.53 -5.93
N SER A 89 21.05 10.15 -4.92
CA SER A 89 19.64 9.95 -4.65
C SER A 89 18.97 11.11 -3.93
N SER A 90 17.66 11.02 -3.82
CA SER A 90 16.85 11.76 -2.87
C SER A 90 16.05 10.82 -1.98
N VAL A 91 15.86 11.21 -0.73
CA VAL A 91 15.15 10.45 0.29
C VAL A 91 14.13 11.31 1.02
N HIS A 92 13.06 10.70 1.52
CA HIS A 92 12.11 11.32 2.44
C HIS A 92 11.41 10.25 3.27
N TYR A 93 10.84 10.61 4.42
CA TYR A 93 9.97 9.68 5.13
C TYR A 93 8.66 9.47 4.37
N ARG A 94 8.08 8.28 4.52
CA ARG A 94 6.84 7.88 3.84
C ARG A 94 5.83 7.22 4.79
N GLY A 95 4.64 6.99 4.25
CA GLY A 95 3.46 6.54 4.99
C GLY A 95 2.71 7.70 5.63
N ASP A 96 1.69 7.40 6.42
CA ASP A 96 0.86 8.41 7.09
C ASP A 96 0.88 8.23 8.60
N SER A 97 0.22 7.20 9.12
CA SER A 97 0.27 6.88 10.56
C SER A 97 1.69 6.53 11.03
N THR A 98 2.50 5.94 10.15
CA THR A 98 3.87 5.49 10.43
C THR A 98 4.87 6.62 10.56
N LEU A 99 4.52 7.84 10.13
CA LEU A 99 5.35 9.03 10.37
C LEU A 99 5.47 9.38 11.86
N ARG A 100 4.57 8.86 12.70
CA ARG A 100 4.55 9.10 14.15
C ARG A 100 5.35 8.06 14.95
N LEU A 101 6.01 7.13 14.27
CA LEU A 101 6.83 6.09 14.89
C LEU A 101 8.28 6.55 14.98
N ILE A 102 9.02 6.06 15.97
CA ILE A 102 10.47 6.34 16.08
C ILE A 102 11.28 5.67 14.95
N LYS A 103 10.75 4.58 14.39
CA LYS A 103 11.32 3.87 13.24
C LYS A 103 10.51 4.23 12.00
N HIS A 104 10.92 5.29 11.32
CA HIS A 104 10.24 5.81 10.15
C HIS A 104 10.43 4.90 8.93
N GLN A 105 9.41 4.81 8.09
CA GLN A 105 9.57 4.28 6.73
C GLN A 105 10.17 5.36 5.84
N MET A 106 10.95 4.97 4.83
CA MET A 106 11.58 5.91 3.89
C MET A 106 11.27 5.55 2.44
N ALA A 107 11.13 6.57 1.60
CA ALA A 107 11.15 6.44 0.16
C ALA A 107 12.52 6.93 -0.34
N ILE A 108 13.09 6.19 -1.28
CA ILE A 108 14.32 6.51 -1.99
C ILE A 108 13.97 6.75 -3.46
N LYS A 109 14.59 7.74 -4.08
CA LYS A 109 14.60 7.94 -5.52
C LYS A 109 16.05 8.13 -5.99
N LEU A 110 16.60 7.14 -6.67
CA LEU A 110 17.90 7.24 -7.33
C LEU A 110 17.80 8.21 -8.51
N ASP A 111 18.90 8.88 -8.83
CA ASP A 111 18.95 9.82 -9.95
C ASP A 111 18.92 9.10 -11.30
N THR A 112 19.56 7.94 -11.36
CA THR A 112 19.64 7.09 -12.54
C THR A 112 18.98 5.73 -12.25
N PRO A 113 18.19 5.17 -13.19
CA PRO A 113 17.71 3.80 -13.07
C PRO A 113 18.90 2.86 -12.92
N SER A 114 19.00 2.18 -11.78
CA SER A 114 20.15 1.34 -11.44
C SER A 114 19.69 0.11 -10.69
N GLU A 115 20.39 -1.02 -10.88
CA GLU A 115 20.20 -2.20 -10.01
C GLU A 115 20.52 -1.82 -8.56
N PHE A 116 19.71 -2.31 -7.64
CA PHE A 116 19.81 -1.93 -6.24
C PHE A 116 19.64 -3.15 -5.33
N ILE A 117 20.74 -3.57 -4.69
CA ILE A 117 20.79 -4.72 -3.77
C ILE A 117 20.26 -6.01 -4.45
N GLY A 118 20.74 -6.26 -5.67
CA GLY A 118 20.35 -7.41 -6.48
C GLY A 118 18.90 -7.38 -6.99
N LEU A 119 18.22 -6.24 -6.91
CA LEU A 119 16.92 -6.02 -7.54
C LEU A 119 17.08 -5.27 -8.88
N PRO A 120 16.26 -5.57 -9.91
CA PRO A 120 16.40 -4.99 -11.23
C PRO A 120 16.28 -3.47 -11.28
N ALA A 121 16.92 -2.87 -12.29
CA ALA A 121 17.09 -1.44 -12.38
C ALA A 121 15.77 -0.63 -12.39
N ASP A 122 15.69 0.34 -11.50
CA ASP A 122 14.69 1.42 -11.49
C ASP A 122 15.18 2.56 -10.56
N THR A 123 14.44 3.67 -10.50
CA THR A 123 14.74 4.82 -9.65
C THR A 123 14.03 4.81 -8.30
N PRO A 124 12.72 4.47 -8.15
CA PRO A 124 12.03 4.63 -6.90
C PRO A 124 12.01 3.33 -6.09
N TRP A 125 12.42 3.42 -4.83
CA TRP A 125 12.50 2.32 -3.88
C TRP A 125 11.84 2.69 -2.55
N SER A 126 11.46 1.67 -1.79
CA SER A 126 10.81 1.83 -0.50
C SER A 126 11.55 1.07 0.57
N LEU A 127 11.84 1.75 1.68
CA LEU A 127 12.31 1.13 2.91
C LEU A 127 11.15 1.04 3.90
N HIS A 128 10.62 -0.17 4.08
CA HIS A 128 9.67 -0.46 5.12
C HIS A 128 10.41 -0.77 6.42
N GLY A 129 10.20 0.07 7.43
CA GLY A 129 10.66 -0.18 8.80
C GLY A 129 9.58 -0.95 9.56
N PRO A 130 9.64 -2.29 9.64
CA PRO A 130 8.70 -3.05 10.45
C PRO A 130 8.92 -2.63 11.90
N TYR A 131 7.99 -1.82 12.43
CA TYR A 131 8.02 -1.39 13.83
C TYR A 131 7.05 -2.21 14.66
N PHE A 132 5.87 -2.50 14.10
CA PHE A 132 4.84 -3.33 14.75
C PHE A 132 4.85 -4.79 14.28
N ASP A 133 5.60 -5.10 13.22
CA ASP A 133 5.77 -6.46 12.73
C ASP A 133 7.02 -7.09 13.37
N ALA A 134 6.83 -7.72 14.53
CA ALA A 134 7.91 -8.38 15.24
C ALA A 134 8.41 -9.68 14.57
N SER A 135 7.66 -10.19 13.57
CA SER A 135 8.15 -11.29 12.73
C SER A 135 9.17 -10.81 11.70
N LEU A 136 9.20 -9.51 11.36
CA LEU A 136 9.97 -8.91 10.26
C LEU A 136 9.64 -9.46 8.87
N LEU A 137 8.65 -10.35 8.74
CA LEU A 137 8.43 -11.18 7.55
C LEU A 137 7.10 -10.93 6.84
N ARG A 138 6.11 -10.24 7.43
CA ARG A 138 4.75 -10.19 6.87
C ARG A 138 4.69 -9.65 5.44
N ASN A 139 5.29 -8.48 5.20
CA ASN A 139 5.38 -7.92 3.85
C ASN A 139 6.22 -8.82 2.92
N HIS A 140 7.29 -9.43 3.41
CA HIS A 140 8.15 -10.30 2.61
C HIS A 140 7.39 -11.54 2.12
N VAL A 141 6.65 -12.20 3.02
CA VAL A 141 5.80 -13.36 2.73
C VAL A 141 4.65 -12.97 1.79
N ALA A 142 3.92 -11.89 2.08
CA ALA A 142 2.84 -11.44 1.20
C ALA A 142 3.29 -11.26 -0.25
N HIS A 143 4.35 -10.50 -0.47
CA HIS A 143 4.84 -10.24 -1.82
C HIS A 143 5.38 -11.52 -2.49
N HIS A 144 6.00 -12.43 -1.73
CA HIS A 144 6.41 -13.73 -2.27
C HIS A 144 5.21 -14.55 -2.75
N LEU A 145 4.17 -14.70 -1.92
CA LEU A 145 2.99 -15.49 -2.25
C LEU A 145 2.25 -14.92 -3.47
N PHE A 146 2.14 -13.60 -3.60
CA PHE A 146 1.51 -13.02 -4.78
C PHE A 146 2.32 -13.29 -6.06
N ARG A 147 3.66 -13.19 -6.00
CA ARG A 147 4.51 -13.53 -7.17
C ARG A 147 4.36 -14.99 -7.62
N GLN A 148 4.01 -15.92 -6.72
CA GLN A 148 3.75 -17.31 -7.09
C GLN A 148 2.51 -17.48 -8.00
N THR A 149 1.64 -16.48 -8.09
CA THR A 149 0.53 -16.48 -9.08
C THR A 149 1.02 -16.24 -10.51
N GLY A 150 2.30 -15.90 -10.71
CA GLY A 150 2.86 -15.46 -11.98
C GLY A 150 2.73 -13.95 -12.21
N ARG A 151 2.05 -13.22 -11.32
CA ARG A 151 1.84 -11.78 -11.45
C ARG A 151 2.92 -10.97 -10.74
N TYR A 152 3.18 -9.78 -11.24
CA TYR A 152 4.11 -8.86 -10.59
C TYR A 152 3.60 -8.47 -9.20
N SER A 153 4.50 -8.54 -8.23
CA SER A 153 4.41 -7.91 -6.91
C SER A 153 5.80 -7.44 -6.54
N PRO A 154 5.95 -6.30 -5.84
CA PRO A 154 7.24 -5.79 -5.41
C PRO A 154 8.19 -6.88 -4.91
N ARG A 155 9.35 -7.03 -5.55
CA ARG A 155 10.45 -7.84 -5.02
C ARG A 155 11.01 -7.16 -3.79
N THR A 156 11.49 -7.98 -2.86
CA THR A 156 11.90 -7.50 -1.54
C THR A 156 13.21 -8.12 -1.08
N LYS A 157 13.98 -7.34 -0.32
CA LYS A 157 15.26 -7.73 0.30
C LYS A 157 15.32 -7.17 1.70
N HIS A 158 15.64 -7.99 2.70
CA HIS A 158 15.93 -7.47 4.03
C HIS A 158 17.31 -6.82 4.05
N ILE A 159 17.44 -5.73 4.81
CA ILE A 159 18.68 -4.97 4.94
C ILE A 159 18.89 -4.52 6.39
N ALA A 160 20.15 -4.30 6.77
CA ALA A 160 20.52 -3.52 7.94
C ALA A 160 20.64 -2.04 7.55
N LEU A 161 19.82 -1.17 8.15
CA LEU A 161 19.81 0.25 7.81
C LEU A 161 20.67 1.06 8.78
N TYR A 162 21.53 1.92 8.22
CA TYR A 162 22.23 2.99 8.90
C TYR A 162 21.88 4.34 8.28
N ILE A 163 21.75 5.37 9.11
CA ILE A 163 21.61 6.76 8.66
C ILE A 163 22.70 7.56 9.35
N THR A 164 23.50 8.32 8.60
CA THR A 164 24.53 9.16 9.21
C THR A 164 23.90 10.36 9.91
N ASN A 165 24.41 10.65 11.10
CA ASN A 165 24.05 11.86 11.83
C ASN A 165 24.83 13.08 11.30
N PRO A 166 24.55 14.31 11.79
CA PRO A 166 25.24 15.51 11.31
C PRO A 166 26.76 15.52 11.52
N SER A 167 27.28 14.67 12.41
CA SER A 167 28.72 14.47 12.63
C SER A 167 29.34 13.43 11.68
N GLY A 168 28.57 12.89 10.73
CA GLY A 168 29.02 11.88 9.78
C GLY A 168 29.06 10.45 10.33
N VAL A 169 28.57 10.22 11.55
CA VAL A 169 28.62 8.90 12.19
C VAL A 169 27.38 8.08 11.78
N PRO A 170 27.55 6.88 11.19
CA PRO A 170 26.43 6.02 10.83
C PRO A 170 25.73 5.46 12.08
N GLU A 171 24.44 5.71 12.22
CA GLU A 171 23.62 5.21 13.31
C GLU A 171 22.69 4.10 12.83
N TYR A 172 22.75 2.94 13.49
CA TYR A 172 21.85 1.82 13.20
C TYR A 172 20.40 2.18 13.46
N LYS A 173 19.53 1.91 12.49
CA LYS A 173 18.08 2.15 12.58
C LYS A 173 17.25 0.87 12.64
N GLY A 174 17.87 -0.31 12.64
CA GLY A 174 17.17 -1.59 12.68
C GLY A 174 17.22 -2.34 11.37
N PHE A 175 16.61 -3.53 11.37
CA PHE A 175 16.31 -4.25 10.14
C PHE A 175 15.14 -3.59 9.41
N TYR A 176 15.31 -3.43 8.10
CA TYR A 176 14.32 -2.90 7.18
C TYR A 176 14.06 -3.90 6.07
N LEU A 177 12.89 -3.80 5.45
CA LEU A 177 12.59 -4.47 4.19
C LEU A 177 12.69 -3.44 3.07
N LEU A 178 13.66 -3.61 2.17
CA LEU A 178 13.69 -2.92 0.90
C LEU A 178 12.63 -3.54 -0.02
N LEU A 179 11.80 -2.70 -0.64
CA LEU A 179 10.82 -3.07 -1.64
C LEU A 179 10.99 -2.18 -2.87
N GLU A 180 10.66 -2.76 -4.02
CA GLU A 180 10.33 -1.97 -5.21
C GLU A 180 9.13 -1.08 -4.92
N THR A 181 9.24 0.22 -5.20
CA THR A 181 8.02 1.04 -5.27
C THR A 181 7.22 0.60 -6.50
N ILE A 182 5.90 0.51 -6.43
CA ILE A 182 5.11 0.19 -7.63
C ILE A 182 5.34 1.30 -8.67
N SER A 183 5.83 0.92 -9.85
CA SER A 183 5.96 1.76 -11.03
C SER A 183 5.62 0.93 -12.28
N TYR A 184 5.42 1.63 -13.39
CA TYR A 184 4.83 1.06 -14.61
C TYR A 184 5.83 0.89 -15.74
N GLY A 185 7.12 0.99 -15.39
CA GLY A 185 8.24 0.70 -16.28
C GLY A 185 8.46 -0.80 -16.49
N PRO A 186 9.44 -1.13 -17.33
CA PRO A 186 9.55 -2.45 -17.92
C PRO A 186 9.86 -3.58 -16.93
N ASN A 187 10.61 -3.26 -15.88
CA ASN A 187 11.03 -4.23 -14.87
C ASN A 187 9.97 -4.49 -13.79
N ARG A 188 8.79 -3.85 -13.87
CA ARG A 188 7.75 -3.86 -12.83
C ARG A 188 6.37 -4.17 -13.42
N VAL A 189 5.36 -3.30 -13.28
CA VAL A 189 4.01 -3.57 -13.82
C VAL A 189 4.03 -3.64 -15.34
N GLY A 190 4.85 -2.79 -15.97
CA GLY A 190 5.07 -2.71 -17.40
C GLY A 190 3.81 -2.46 -18.22
N LEU A 191 3.53 -1.20 -18.52
CA LEU A 191 2.40 -0.77 -19.33
C LEU A 191 2.88 -0.12 -20.63
N ALA A 192 2.05 -0.15 -21.67
CA ALA A 192 2.20 0.75 -22.79
C ALA A 192 2.28 2.21 -22.31
N GLU A 193 3.11 3.01 -22.97
CA GLU A 193 3.16 4.44 -22.71
C GLU A 193 1.82 5.10 -23.01
N ASN A 194 1.48 6.06 -22.15
CA ASN A 194 0.35 6.94 -22.33
C ASN A 194 0.81 8.38 -22.10
N THR A 195 1.16 9.04 -23.20
CA THR A 195 1.71 10.39 -23.23
C THR A 195 0.95 11.22 -24.25
N VAL A 196 1.30 12.51 -24.34
CA VAL A 196 0.74 13.42 -25.35
C VAL A 196 1.08 13.01 -26.77
N ASN A 197 2.12 12.20 -26.96
CA ASN A 197 2.58 11.67 -28.25
C ASN A 197 1.83 10.41 -28.71
N CYS A 198 0.83 9.95 -27.95
CA CYS A 198 -0.06 8.88 -28.38
C CYS A 198 -1.24 9.47 -29.18
N THR A 199 -1.77 8.71 -30.14
CA THR A 199 -3.03 9.02 -30.84
C THR A 199 -4.22 9.10 -29.87
N ALA A 200 -5.35 9.64 -30.31
CA ALA A 200 -6.55 9.70 -29.47
C ALA A 200 -7.06 8.30 -29.12
N GLU A 201 -6.98 7.38 -30.08
CA GLU A 201 -7.37 5.98 -29.97
C GLU A 201 -6.50 5.25 -28.95
N GLU A 202 -5.17 5.39 -29.03
CA GLU A 202 -4.24 4.77 -28.08
C GLU A 202 -4.44 5.26 -26.64
N ARG A 203 -4.74 6.55 -26.44
CA ARG A 203 -4.99 7.14 -25.10
C ARG A 203 -6.30 6.67 -24.49
N ALA A 204 -7.31 6.47 -25.34
CA ALA A 204 -8.62 5.94 -24.94
C ALA A 204 -8.56 4.47 -24.55
N ASP A 205 -7.65 3.74 -25.16
CA ASP A 205 -7.59 2.31 -24.99
C ASP A 205 -6.73 1.84 -23.80
N GLY A 206 -5.67 2.54 -23.37
CA GLY A 206 -4.93 2.04 -22.20
C GLY A 206 -3.74 2.85 -21.73
N GLY A 207 -2.86 2.19 -20.97
CA GLY A 207 -1.71 2.82 -20.32
C GLY A 207 -2.13 3.68 -19.13
N TRP A 208 -3.05 3.19 -18.31
CA TRP A 208 -3.57 3.88 -17.13
C TRP A 208 -3.33 3.07 -15.87
N ALA A 209 -3.02 3.74 -14.76
CA ALA A 209 -3.01 3.11 -13.45
C ALA A 209 -3.45 4.06 -12.36
N TRP A 210 -4.15 3.51 -11.37
CA TRP A 210 -4.67 4.24 -10.23
C TRP A 210 -4.66 3.36 -8.98
N LEU A 211 -4.86 3.96 -7.81
CA LEU A 211 -5.22 3.22 -6.61
C LEU A 211 -6.35 3.88 -5.85
N PHE A 212 -6.97 3.12 -4.94
CA PHE A 212 -7.81 3.69 -3.89
C PHE A 212 -7.04 3.69 -2.56
N ASP A 213 -6.95 4.87 -1.95
CA ASP A 213 -6.30 5.14 -0.68
C ASP A 213 -6.83 6.46 -0.09
N PRO A 214 -6.60 6.77 1.20
CA PRO A 214 -6.90 8.09 1.73
C PRO A 214 -6.22 9.19 0.91
N LEU A 215 -6.97 10.27 0.65
CA LEU A 215 -6.44 11.39 -0.11
C LEU A 215 -5.35 12.11 0.70
N SER A 216 -4.22 12.40 0.09
CA SER A 216 -3.17 13.25 0.68
C SER A 216 -3.05 14.56 -0.09
N TYR A 217 -2.59 15.62 0.59
CA TYR A 217 -2.41 16.93 -0.02
C TYR A 217 -1.47 16.81 -1.23
N GLY A 218 -1.88 17.39 -2.36
CA GLY A 218 -1.08 17.36 -3.59
C GLY A 218 -1.22 16.09 -4.43
N SER A 219 -1.94 15.06 -3.95
CA SER A 219 -2.20 13.87 -4.77
C SER A 219 -3.12 14.18 -5.94
N TYR A 220 -2.85 13.59 -7.11
CA TYR A 220 -3.73 13.64 -8.27
C TYR A 220 -4.84 12.61 -8.16
N THR A 221 -6.08 13.07 -8.15
CA THR A 221 -7.27 12.30 -7.84
C THR A 221 -8.36 12.69 -8.84
N PRO A 222 -8.56 11.90 -9.92
CA PRO A 222 -9.59 12.17 -10.91
C PRO A 222 -10.98 12.36 -10.28
N ASN A 223 -11.75 13.30 -10.82
CA ASN A 223 -13.16 13.42 -10.48
C ASN A 223 -13.94 12.31 -11.18
N ILE A 224 -14.60 11.43 -10.43
CA ILE A 224 -15.47 10.40 -11.01
C ILE A 224 -16.89 10.93 -11.20
N VAL A 225 -17.57 10.42 -12.24
CA VAL A 225 -19.02 10.64 -12.40
C VAL A 225 -19.73 10.16 -11.15
N LYS A 226 -20.57 11.00 -10.56
CA LYS A 226 -21.47 10.59 -9.47
C LYS A 226 -22.80 10.17 -10.06
N ASN A 227 -23.04 8.86 -10.11
CA ASN A 227 -24.33 8.30 -10.52
C ASN A 227 -24.61 7.04 -9.69
N GLN A 228 -25.73 6.37 -9.95
CA GLN A 228 -26.11 5.15 -9.24
C GLN A 228 -25.07 4.02 -9.36
N TYR A 229 -24.38 3.91 -10.50
CA TYR A 229 -23.40 2.85 -10.75
C TYR A 229 -22.12 3.07 -9.95
N THR A 230 -21.52 4.25 -10.07
CA THR A 230 -20.28 4.61 -9.36
C THR A 230 -20.51 4.81 -7.87
N GLY A 231 -21.70 5.27 -7.47
CA GLY A 231 -22.10 5.36 -6.06
C GLY A 231 -22.14 3.99 -5.39
N GLN A 232 -22.71 3.00 -6.08
CA GLN A 232 -22.83 1.64 -5.55
C GLN A 232 -21.52 0.83 -5.67
N PHE A 233 -20.85 0.84 -6.81
CA PHE A 233 -19.71 -0.06 -7.04
C PHE A 233 -18.35 0.62 -6.96
N GLY A 234 -18.31 1.95 -6.98
CA GLY A 234 -17.09 2.73 -6.74
C GLY A 234 -16.86 3.06 -5.25
N GLY A 235 -17.80 2.72 -4.36
CA GLY A 235 -17.67 2.90 -2.91
C GLY A 235 -17.50 4.35 -2.44
N GLY A 236 -17.87 5.32 -3.29
CA GLY A 236 -17.68 6.75 -3.03
C GLY A 236 -16.21 7.21 -3.01
N GLY A 237 -15.25 6.30 -3.27
CA GLY A 237 -13.82 6.61 -3.30
C GLY A 237 -13.44 7.35 -4.58
N ARG A 238 -12.53 8.32 -4.48
CA ARG A 238 -11.87 8.90 -5.65
C ARG A 238 -10.60 8.10 -5.95
N PRO A 239 -10.35 7.70 -7.20
CA PRO A 239 -9.08 7.09 -7.55
C PRO A 239 -7.95 8.10 -7.36
N LEU A 240 -6.77 7.61 -7.05
CA LEU A 240 -5.51 8.34 -7.06
C LEU A 240 -4.75 7.94 -8.32
N LEU A 241 -4.55 8.87 -9.24
CA LEU A 241 -3.83 8.61 -10.47
C LEU A 241 -2.37 8.28 -10.16
N LYS A 242 -1.87 7.20 -10.75
CA LYS A 242 -0.48 6.74 -10.62
C LYS A 242 0.27 6.63 -11.93
N TYR A 243 -0.45 6.42 -13.04
CA TYR A 243 0.12 6.47 -14.37
C TYR A 243 -0.93 6.87 -15.42
N PRO A 244 -0.58 7.76 -16.36
CA PRO A 244 0.63 8.60 -16.36
C PRO A 244 0.66 9.58 -15.17
N PRO A 245 1.82 10.13 -14.78
CA PRO A 245 1.90 11.15 -13.74
C PRO A 245 0.99 12.34 -14.05
N GLY A 246 0.42 12.94 -13.01
CA GLY A 246 -0.53 14.04 -13.17
C GLY A 246 0.09 15.26 -13.87
N GLU A 247 1.37 15.53 -13.62
CA GLU A 247 2.14 16.62 -14.22
C GLU A 247 2.32 16.48 -15.73
N THR A 248 2.27 15.24 -16.24
CA THR A 248 2.44 14.93 -17.67
C THR A 248 1.13 14.66 -18.38
N THR A 249 0.01 14.65 -17.66
CA THR A 249 -1.31 14.34 -18.20
C THR A 249 -1.90 15.57 -18.88
N SER A 250 -2.43 15.43 -20.11
CA SER A 250 -3.12 16.53 -20.82
C SER A 250 -4.60 16.62 -20.47
N GLN A 251 -5.28 17.67 -20.93
CA GLN A 251 -6.72 17.81 -20.74
C GLN A 251 -7.50 16.69 -21.43
N ALA A 252 -7.22 16.42 -22.71
CA ALA A 252 -7.88 15.32 -23.42
C ALA A 252 -7.69 13.93 -22.77
N MET A 253 -6.51 13.67 -22.18
CA MET A 253 -6.25 12.44 -21.43
C MET A 253 -7.16 12.34 -20.19
N ARG A 254 -7.32 13.45 -19.46
CA ARG A 254 -8.22 13.51 -18.30
C ARG A 254 -9.66 13.22 -18.70
N ASP A 255 -10.15 13.84 -19.76
CA ASP A 255 -11.53 13.68 -20.24
C ASP A 255 -11.83 12.24 -20.65
N THR A 256 -10.86 11.60 -21.29
CA THR A 256 -10.90 10.18 -21.65
C THR A 256 -11.05 9.28 -20.41
N PHE A 257 -10.27 9.52 -19.36
CA PHE A 257 -10.30 8.72 -18.14
C PHE A 257 -11.64 8.81 -17.38
N VAL A 258 -12.24 10.01 -17.32
CA VAL A 258 -13.45 10.25 -16.51
C VAL A 258 -14.77 10.19 -17.29
N SER A 259 -14.71 10.00 -18.61
CA SER A 259 -15.89 9.93 -19.47
C SER A 259 -16.87 8.85 -19.02
N THR A 260 -18.17 9.09 -19.17
CA THR A 260 -19.21 8.07 -18.92
C THR A 260 -19.07 6.84 -19.83
N SER A 261 -18.42 6.99 -20.99
CA SER A 261 -18.03 5.88 -21.88
C SER A 261 -16.66 5.27 -21.55
N GLY A 262 -15.94 5.80 -20.57
CA GLY A 262 -14.63 5.30 -20.16
C GLY A 262 -14.70 3.96 -19.44
N PHE A 263 -13.57 3.26 -19.36
CA PHE A 263 -13.48 1.89 -18.84
C PHE A 263 -14.01 1.73 -17.41
N LEU A 264 -13.71 2.67 -16.50
CA LEU A 264 -14.10 2.54 -15.09
C LEU A 264 -15.62 2.78 -14.89
N PRO A 265 -16.23 3.83 -15.46
CA PRO A 265 -17.69 3.97 -15.45
C PRO A 265 -18.42 2.80 -16.13
N GLN A 266 -17.91 2.28 -17.26
CA GLN A 266 -18.51 1.13 -17.94
C GLN A 266 -18.42 -0.15 -17.10
N PHE A 267 -17.30 -0.39 -16.40
CA PHE A 267 -17.19 -1.51 -15.46
C PHE A 267 -18.23 -1.42 -14.32
N HIS A 268 -18.38 -0.25 -13.69
CA HIS A 268 -19.39 -0.08 -12.65
C HIS A 268 -20.82 -0.24 -13.19
N LYS A 269 -21.08 0.23 -14.42
CA LYS A 269 -22.36 0.03 -15.10
C LYS A 269 -22.63 -1.45 -15.36
N TYR A 270 -21.63 -2.21 -15.80
CA TYR A 270 -21.74 -3.66 -15.98
C TYR A 270 -22.14 -4.37 -14.68
N LEU A 271 -21.50 -4.04 -13.56
CA LEU A 271 -21.84 -4.64 -12.26
C LEU A 271 -23.31 -4.38 -11.88
N TRP A 272 -23.90 -3.29 -12.33
CA TRP A 272 -25.31 -2.99 -12.12
C TRP A 272 -26.22 -3.72 -13.12
N GLU A 273 -26.01 -3.51 -14.41
CA GLU A 273 -26.96 -3.88 -15.49
C GLU A 273 -26.63 -5.22 -16.16
N GLY A 274 -25.35 -5.59 -16.20
CA GLY A 274 -24.81 -6.67 -17.01
C GLY A 274 -24.85 -8.07 -16.37
N MET A 275 -25.35 -8.22 -15.14
CA MET A 275 -25.27 -9.50 -14.43
C MET A 275 -26.12 -10.64 -15.03
N LEU A 276 -27.10 -10.33 -15.89
CA LEU A 276 -27.82 -11.34 -16.69
C LEU A 276 -27.08 -11.76 -17.97
N ASN A 277 -25.99 -11.07 -18.31
CA ASN A 277 -25.04 -11.45 -19.35
C ASN A 277 -23.65 -11.65 -18.71
N PRO A 278 -23.47 -12.72 -17.91
CA PRO A 278 -22.28 -12.88 -17.10
C PRO A 278 -20.98 -13.02 -17.91
N ASP A 279 -21.04 -13.45 -19.17
CA ASP A 279 -19.84 -13.51 -20.02
C ASP A 279 -19.26 -12.13 -20.35
N GLY A 280 -20.08 -11.08 -20.36
CA GLY A 280 -19.61 -9.70 -20.62
C GLY A 280 -18.69 -9.11 -19.55
N LEU A 281 -18.46 -9.80 -18.42
CA LEU A 281 -17.53 -9.34 -17.39
C LEU A 281 -16.08 -9.25 -17.93
N ALA A 282 -15.73 -10.16 -18.84
CA ALA A 282 -14.38 -10.23 -19.42
C ALA A 282 -14.04 -9.03 -20.31
N ASP A 283 -15.05 -8.30 -20.81
CA ASP A 283 -14.85 -7.08 -21.59
C ASP A 283 -14.41 -5.89 -20.70
N HIS A 284 -14.59 -6.02 -19.38
CA HIS A 284 -14.34 -4.94 -18.41
C HIS A 284 -13.14 -5.21 -17.51
N ILE A 285 -12.97 -6.46 -17.06
CA ILE A 285 -11.86 -6.84 -16.18
C ILE A 285 -11.12 -8.09 -16.67
N ASP A 286 -9.83 -8.17 -16.38
CA ASP A 286 -9.12 -9.44 -16.39
C ASP A 286 -9.55 -10.25 -15.16
N ILE A 287 -10.42 -11.23 -15.38
CA ILE A 287 -10.96 -12.07 -14.31
C ILE A 287 -9.84 -12.73 -13.50
N GLY A 288 -8.74 -13.14 -14.16
CA GLY A 288 -7.60 -13.78 -13.50
C GLY A 288 -6.94 -12.89 -12.45
N SER A 289 -6.71 -11.60 -12.78
CA SER A 289 -6.04 -10.64 -11.88
C SER A 289 -6.89 -10.33 -10.66
N PHE A 290 -8.19 -10.15 -10.84
CA PHE A 290 -9.11 -9.92 -9.73
C PHE A 290 -9.23 -11.16 -8.85
N VAL A 291 -9.26 -12.36 -9.44
CA VAL A 291 -9.24 -13.61 -8.67
C VAL A 291 -7.95 -13.77 -7.86
N ASP A 292 -6.78 -13.59 -8.48
CA ASP A 292 -5.49 -13.71 -7.79
C ASP A 292 -5.35 -12.67 -6.66
N TYR A 293 -5.78 -11.42 -6.90
CA TYR A 293 -5.84 -10.36 -5.89
C TYR A 293 -6.74 -10.72 -4.73
N MET A 294 -7.96 -11.18 -5.02
CA MET A 294 -8.96 -11.52 -4.01
C MET A 294 -8.53 -12.74 -3.19
N LEU A 295 -8.02 -13.80 -3.83
CA LEU A 295 -7.50 -14.98 -3.13
C LEU A 295 -6.35 -14.63 -2.18
N HIS A 296 -5.40 -13.83 -2.65
CA HIS A 296 -4.28 -13.38 -1.84
C HIS A 296 -4.74 -12.53 -0.65
N THR A 297 -5.68 -11.62 -0.88
CA THR A 297 -6.28 -10.76 0.16
C THR A 297 -7.00 -11.61 1.22
N GLU A 298 -7.83 -12.55 0.79
CA GLU A 298 -8.57 -13.44 1.69
C GLU A 298 -7.67 -14.36 2.50
N TRP A 299 -6.59 -14.88 1.88
CA TRP A 299 -5.67 -15.79 2.54
C TRP A 299 -4.75 -15.06 3.53
N SER A 300 -4.25 -13.89 3.15
CA SER A 300 -3.42 -13.06 4.02
C SER A 300 -4.19 -12.40 5.15
N LEU A 301 -5.53 -12.40 5.10
CA LEU A 301 -6.39 -11.65 6.00
C LEU A 301 -6.08 -10.13 5.99
N ASN A 302 -5.65 -9.59 4.84
CA ASN A 302 -5.39 -8.16 4.71
C ASN A 302 -6.71 -7.38 4.72
N GLN A 303 -7.08 -6.87 5.89
CA GLN A 303 -8.35 -6.21 6.14
C GLN A 303 -8.56 -4.88 5.40
N ASP A 304 -7.48 -4.24 4.94
CA ASP A 304 -7.54 -2.92 4.33
C ASP A 304 -7.56 -2.99 2.79
N ALA A 305 -7.05 -4.09 2.21
CA ALA A 305 -6.77 -4.24 0.77
C ALA A 305 -7.97 -4.00 -0.15
N TYR A 306 -9.21 -4.22 0.28
CA TYR A 306 -10.38 -3.96 -0.56
C TYR A 306 -10.82 -2.48 -0.60
N SER A 307 -10.12 -1.59 0.10
CA SER A 307 -10.48 -0.16 0.16
C SER A 307 -9.30 0.81 0.28
N ARG A 308 -8.10 0.30 0.58
CA ARG A 308 -6.86 1.05 0.78
C ARG A 308 -5.70 0.27 0.19
N SER A 309 -4.66 0.96 -0.28
CA SER A 309 -3.56 0.31 -1.03
C SER A 309 -4.06 -0.59 -2.18
N LEU A 310 -5.22 -0.24 -2.75
CA LEU A 310 -5.90 -1.04 -3.77
C LEU A 310 -5.54 -0.50 -5.15
N TYR A 311 -4.53 -1.10 -5.76
CA TYR A 311 -4.06 -0.72 -7.10
C TYR A 311 -4.88 -1.38 -8.19
N PHE A 312 -5.09 -0.64 -9.27
CA PHE A 312 -5.61 -1.11 -10.54
C PHE A 312 -4.81 -0.50 -11.68
N PHE A 313 -4.81 -1.17 -12.82
CA PHE A 313 -4.30 -0.62 -14.06
C PHE A 313 -5.09 -1.14 -15.25
N LYS A 314 -4.99 -0.45 -16.37
CA LYS A 314 -5.49 -0.89 -17.67
C LYS A 314 -4.39 -0.69 -18.69
N ASP A 315 -3.89 -1.80 -19.25
CA ASP A 315 -2.96 -1.75 -20.37
C ASP A 315 -3.72 -1.60 -21.70
N ARG A 316 -3.00 -1.23 -22.76
CA ARG A 316 -3.57 -1.15 -24.12
C ARG A 316 -4.05 -2.52 -24.57
N ASP A 317 -5.21 -2.57 -25.21
CA ASP A 317 -5.91 -3.76 -25.71
C ASP A 317 -6.28 -4.80 -24.62
N HIS A 318 -6.16 -4.42 -23.34
CA HIS A 318 -6.43 -5.30 -22.20
C HIS A 318 -7.49 -4.72 -21.26
N ALA A 319 -8.27 -5.59 -20.62
CA ALA A 319 -9.24 -5.22 -19.62
C ALA A 319 -8.57 -4.67 -18.34
N ILE A 320 -9.36 -4.11 -17.41
CA ILE A 320 -8.84 -3.61 -16.14
C ILE A 320 -8.26 -4.77 -15.32
N GLU A 321 -7.07 -4.59 -14.76
CA GLU A 321 -6.43 -5.56 -13.86
C GLU A 321 -6.38 -5.05 -12.43
N ALA A 322 -6.56 -5.97 -11.48
CA ALA A 322 -6.37 -5.71 -10.05
C ALA A 322 -4.94 -6.01 -9.62
N GLY A 323 -4.40 -5.12 -8.79
CA GLY A 323 -3.04 -5.16 -8.29
C GLY A 323 -2.12 -4.12 -8.98
N PRO A 324 -0.81 -4.17 -8.70
CA PRO A 324 -0.14 -5.11 -7.79
C PRO A 324 -0.57 -4.95 -6.33
N VAL A 325 -0.43 -6.01 -5.53
CA VAL A 325 -0.72 -5.93 -4.09
C VAL A 325 0.30 -5.06 -3.33
N TRP A 326 -0.16 -4.43 -2.23
CA TRP A 326 0.65 -3.52 -1.42
C TRP A 326 0.19 -3.48 0.05
N ASP A 327 1.11 -3.14 0.96
CA ASP A 327 0.94 -2.90 2.41
C ASP A 327 0.28 -4.03 3.22
N PHE A 328 1.11 -4.93 3.77
CA PHE A 328 0.69 -6.12 4.52
C PHE A 328 1.09 -6.09 6.00
N ASN A 329 1.24 -4.90 6.57
CA ASN A 329 1.56 -4.73 8.00
C ASN A 329 0.45 -5.20 8.94
N LEU A 330 -0.82 -5.20 8.49
CA LEU A 330 -2.00 -5.68 9.24
C LEU A 330 -2.54 -7.02 8.72
N ALA A 331 -1.66 -7.83 8.12
CA ALA A 331 -1.99 -9.17 7.60
C ALA A 331 -1.39 -10.29 8.47
N PHE A 332 -1.72 -11.54 8.17
CA PHE A 332 -1.17 -12.75 8.78
C PHE A 332 -1.21 -12.73 10.32
N GLY A 333 -2.41 -12.57 10.87
CA GLY A 333 -2.62 -12.55 12.31
C GLY A 333 -2.42 -11.20 12.99
N MET A 334 -2.30 -10.12 12.21
CA MET A 334 -2.37 -8.75 12.73
C MET A 334 -3.68 -8.06 12.36
N GLY A 335 -3.96 -6.95 13.02
CA GLY A 335 -5.16 -6.15 12.78
C GLY A 335 -6.44 -6.72 13.41
N SER A 336 -7.55 -6.04 13.13
CA SER A 336 -8.88 -6.37 13.68
C SER A 336 -9.48 -7.65 13.10
N LYS A 337 -8.95 -8.17 11.99
CA LYS A 337 -9.42 -9.37 11.29
C LYS A 337 -8.47 -10.56 11.39
N ALA A 338 -7.49 -10.51 12.29
CA ALA A 338 -6.46 -11.53 12.52
C ALA A 338 -6.97 -12.98 12.60
N HIS A 339 -8.21 -13.19 13.09
CA HIS A 339 -8.83 -14.51 13.25
C HIS A 339 -10.20 -14.63 12.57
N SER A 340 -10.45 -13.85 11.51
CA SER A 340 -11.73 -13.84 10.81
C SER A 340 -12.16 -15.25 10.36
N GLN A 341 -13.35 -15.67 10.79
CA GLN A 341 -14.02 -16.91 10.35
C GLN A 341 -15.02 -16.65 9.22
N GLY A 342 -14.81 -15.59 8.44
CA GLY A 342 -15.63 -15.21 7.30
C GLY A 342 -14.79 -14.63 6.17
N TRP A 343 -15.43 -14.44 5.03
CA TRP A 343 -14.84 -13.80 3.86
C TRP A 343 -14.79 -12.28 4.05
N LEU A 344 -13.62 -11.67 3.84
CA LEU A 344 -13.41 -10.24 4.04
C LEU A 344 -14.17 -9.40 2.99
N PHE A 345 -14.28 -9.89 1.77
CA PHE A 345 -14.98 -9.20 0.67
C PHE A 345 -16.46 -8.89 0.95
N GLN A 346 -17.10 -9.54 1.93
CA GLN A 346 -18.54 -9.42 2.19
C GLN A 346 -18.99 -8.00 2.58
N THR A 347 -18.07 -7.16 3.04
CA THR A 347 -18.31 -5.74 3.35
C THR A 347 -17.96 -4.80 2.20
N HIS A 348 -17.57 -5.33 1.03
CA HIS A 348 -17.12 -4.56 -0.12
C HIS A 348 -17.99 -4.86 -1.34
N GLU A 349 -18.83 -3.89 -1.69
CA GLU A 349 -19.97 -4.08 -2.60
C GLU A 349 -19.55 -4.57 -3.99
N MET A 350 -18.48 -3.99 -4.57
CA MET A 350 -17.91 -4.42 -5.86
C MET A 350 -17.42 -5.86 -5.82
N TRP A 351 -16.54 -6.18 -4.87
CA TRP A 351 -15.94 -7.52 -4.74
C TRP A 351 -16.99 -8.59 -4.45
N LYS A 352 -17.97 -8.27 -3.60
CA LYS A 352 -19.12 -9.13 -3.34
C LYS A 352 -19.95 -9.36 -4.61
N ARG A 353 -20.21 -8.32 -5.40
CA ARG A 353 -20.95 -8.42 -6.66
C ARG A 353 -20.24 -9.31 -7.69
N LEU A 354 -18.91 -9.29 -7.75
CA LEU A 354 -18.14 -10.17 -8.63
C LEU A 354 -18.40 -11.66 -8.34
N THR A 355 -18.58 -12.05 -7.08
CA THR A 355 -18.88 -13.47 -6.72
C THR A 355 -20.25 -13.97 -7.20
N CYS A 356 -21.11 -13.06 -7.67
CA CYS A 356 -22.39 -13.39 -8.28
C CYS A 356 -22.26 -13.77 -9.76
N ASN A 357 -21.11 -13.55 -10.37
CA ASN A 357 -20.81 -13.95 -11.74
C ASN A 357 -20.26 -15.38 -11.74
N TYR A 358 -20.88 -16.27 -12.54
CA TYR A 358 -20.53 -17.69 -12.53
C TYR A 358 -19.08 -17.97 -12.96
N LYS A 359 -18.58 -17.20 -13.93
CA LYS A 359 -17.23 -17.35 -14.47
C LYS A 359 -16.20 -16.87 -13.45
N PHE A 360 -16.47 -15.74 -12.80
CA PHE A 360 -15.63 -15.23 -11.73
C PHE A 360 -15.52 -16.23 -10.57
N ILE A 361 -16.65 -16.71 -10.04
CA ILE A 361 -16.61 -17.59 -8.87
C ILE A 361 -16.02 -18.97 -9.19
N SER A 362 -16.31 -19.52 -10.37
CA SER A 362 -15.72 -20.79 -10.81
C SER A 362 -14.22 -20.64 -11.01
N THR A 363 -13.76 -19.52 -11.57
CA THR A 363 -12.33 -19.23 -11.69
C THR A 363 -11.68 -19.07 -10.32
N PHE A 364 -12.35 -18.42 -9.36
CA PHE A 364 -11.88 -18.28 -7.98
C PHE A 364 -11.65 -19.63 -7.30
N VAL A 365 -12.63 -20.54 -7.38
CA VAL A 365 -12.52 -21.90 -6.82
C VAL A 365 -11.42 -22.70 -7.52
N ALA A 366 -11.40 -22.69 -8.86
CA ALA A 366 -10.42 -23.43 -9.66
C ALA A 366 -8.99 -22.95 -9.36
N ARG A 367 -8.80 -21.63 -9.33
CA ARG A 367 -7.51 -20.99 -9.13
C ARG A 367 -6.96 -21.25 -7.73
N TRP A 368 -7.78 -21.16 -6.68
CA TRP A 368 -7.37 -21.51 -5.32
C TRP A 368 -6.88 -22.96 -5.22
N LYS A 369 -7.67 -23.92 -5.73
CA LYS A 369 -7.31 -25.35 -5.70
C LYS A 369 -6.02 -25.61 -6.48
N SER A 370 -5.87 -24.97 -7.63
CA SER A 370 -4.64 -25.07 -8.44
C SER A 370 -3.42 -24.56 -7.68
N LEU A 371 -3.49 -23.35 -7.09
CA LEU A 371 -2.38 -22.77 -6.34
C LEU A 371 -2.05 -23.60 -5.09
N ARG A 372 -3.07 -24.04 -4.35
CA ARG A 372 -2.92 -24.82 -3.11
C ARG A 372 -2.34 -26.21 -3.33
N ALA A 373 -2.57 -26.81 -4.49
CA ALA A 373 -1.98 -28.09 -4.87
C ALA A 373 -0.47 -28.00 -5.14
N ASP A 374 0.10 -26.80 -5.31
CA ASP A 374 1.50 -26.60 -5.65
C ASP A 374 2.13 -25.41 -4.90
N VAL A 375 2.23 -24.25 -5.56
CA VAL A 375 3.05 -23.11 -5.12
C VAL A 375 2.57 -22.45 -3.82
N TRP A 376 1.30 -22.63 -3.46
CA TRP A 376 0.71 -22.16 -2.20
C TRP A 376 0.47 -23.28 -1.19
N SER A 377 1.02 -24.48 -1.39
CA SER A 377 0.92 -25.56 -0.42
C SER A 377 1.55 -25.19 0.93
N ASP A 378 1.08 -25.83 2.01
CA ASP A 378 1.58 -25.59 3.38
C ASP A 378 3.11 -25.77 3.44
N ALA A 379 3.63 -26.82 2.80
CA ALA A 379 5.06 -27.11 2.76
C ALA A 379 5.88 -26.02 2.04
N LYS A 380 5.37 -25.43 0.95
CA LYS A 380 6.07 -24.35 0.24
C LYS A 380 6.09 -23.07 1.07
N LEU A 381 4.99 -22.74 1.75
CA LEU A 381 4.93 -21.62 2.68
C LEU A 381 5.93 -21.80 3.83
N GLU A 382 5.91 -22.96 4.50
CA GLU A 382 6.80 -23.25 5.62
C GLU A 382 8.28 -23.24 5.19
N ALA A 383 8.60 -23.81 4.04
CA ALA A 383 9.95 -23.80 3.50
C ALA A 383 10.43 -22.37 3.22
N PHE A 384 9.58 -21.52 2.61
CA PHE A 384 9.92 -20.13 2.37
C PHE A 384 10.15 -19.36 3.68
N VAL A 385 9.24 -19.47 4.65
CA VAL A 385 9.38 -18.76 5.95
C VAL A 385 10.61 -19.25 6.72
N THR A 386 10.90 -20.56 6.68
CA THR A 386 12.09 -21.14 7.33
C THR A 386 13.37 -20.56 6.72
N ALA A 387 13.44 -20.46 5.39
CA ALA A 387 14.58 -19.84 4.71
C ALA A 387 14.68 -18.33 5.04
N SER A 388 13.56 -17.61 5.02
CA SER A 388 13.55 -16.16 5.29
C SER A 388 13.91 -15.80 6.74
N LYS A 389 13.60 -16.65 7.72
CA LYS A 389 13.89 -16.38 9.13
C LYS A 389 15.33 -16.73 9.55
N ALA A 390 16.01 -17.61 8.82
CA ALA A 390 17.33 -18.12 9.19
C ALA A 390 18.40 -17.03 9.42
N PRO A 391 18.50 -15.96 8.60
CA PRO A 391 19.42 -14.86 8.88
C PRO A 391 19.12 -14.17 10.22
N PHE A 392 17.85 -13.96 10.55
CA PHE A 392 17.43 -13.34 11.81
C PHE A 392 17.70 -14.23 13.01
N ASP A 393 17.45 -15.53 12.91
CA ASP A 393 17.76 -16.49 13.98
C ASP A 393 19.24 -16.39 14.40
N LYS A 394 20.16 -16.22 13.45
CA LYS A 394 21.60 -16.06 13.73
C LYS A 394 21.96 -14.65 14.20
N MET A 395 21.43 -13.59 13.58
CA MET A 395 21.83 -12.22 13.95
C MET A 395 21.27 -11.78 15.29
N LEU A 396 20.04 -12.19 15.63
CA LEU A 396 19.41 -11.79 16.90
C LEU A 396 20.08 -12.43 18.13
N THR A 397 20.91 -13.47 17.97
CA THR A 397 21.72 -13.99 19.09
C THR A 397 22.81 -13.03 19.54
N LYS A 398 23.17 -12.03 18.70
CA LYS A 398 24.13 -10.98 19.04
C LYS A 398 23.56 -9.95 20.02
N CYS A 399 22.24 -9.89 20.15
CA CYS A 399 21.57 -8.97 21.08
C CYS A 399 21.83 -9.35 22.53
N PRO A 400 21.85 -8.37 23.46
CA PRO A 400 21.83 -8.67 24.88
C PRO A 400 20.63 -9.55 25.23
N LYS A 401 20.82 -10.45 26.20
CA LYS A 401 19.80 -11.42 26.62
C LYS A 401 18.47 -10.71 26.94
N GLY A 402 17.41 -11.12 26.25
CA GLY A 402 16.07 -10.56 26.41
C GLY A 402 15.84 -9.21 25.72
N GLN A 403 16.80 -8.69 24.95
CA GLN A 403 16.73 -7.37 24.31
C GLN A 403 16.74 -7.44 22.77
N TRP A 404 16.30 -8.55 22.18
CA TRP A 404 16.26 -8.75 20.73
C TRP A 404 15.41 -7.71 19.97
N MET A 405 14.46 -7.06 20.65
CA MET A 405 13.61 -5.99 20.10
C MET A 405 14.24 -4.59 20.18
N SER A 406 15.38 -4.43 20.86
CA SER A 406 16.02 -3.13 21.08
C SER A 406 16.54 -2.50 19.77
N SER A 407 16.97 -1.24 19.86
CA SER A 407 17.60 -0.50 18.78
C SER A 407 19.12 -0.72 18.69
N GLN A 408 19.68 -1.68 19.43
CA GLN A 408 21.12 -1.99 19.34
C GLN A 408 21.46 -2.64 17.98
N PRO A 409 22.68 -2.48 17.46
CA PRO A 409 23.10 -3.13 16.22
C PRO A 409 22.86 -4.65 16.27
N SER A 410 22.41 -5.22 15.16
CA SER A 410 21.95 -6.62 15.02
C SER A 410 20.62 -6.97 15.72
N CYS A 411 19.97 -6.03 16.41
CA CYS A 411 18.62 -6.22 16.99
C CYS A 411 17.51 -5.71 16.07
N ALA A 412 16.28 -6.21 16.28
CA ALA A 412 15.15 -6.00 15.38
C ALA A 412 14.67 -4.54 15.31
N HIS A 413 14.81 -3.79 16.40
CA HIS A 413 14.23 -2.46 16.58
C HIS A 413 12.72 -2.46 16.26
N VAL A 414 11.93 -3.11 17.11
CA VAL A 414 10.47 -3.26 17.00
C VAL A 414 9.82 -2.89 18.33
N ALA A 415 8.56 -2.47 18.33
CA ALA A 415 7.81 -2.19 19.55
C ALA A 415 6.32 -2.58 19.43
N LEU A 416 5.63 -2.56 20.57
CA LEU A 416 4.29 -3.08 20.87
C LEU A 416 4.26 -4.51 21.39
N SER A 417 3.10 -4.83 22.00
CA SER A 417 2.66 -5.97 22.83
C SER A 417 2.98 -7.39 22.35
N THR A 418 4.19 -7.64 21.90
CA THR A 418 4.66 -8.97 21.55
C THR A 418 5.18 -9.64 22.81
N ARG A 419 4.60 -10.80 23.11
CA ARG A 419 5.08 -11.68 24.16
C ARG A 419 5.95 -12.74 23.51
N GLY A 420 7.01 -13.15 24.20
CA GLY A 420 7.87 -14.24 23.75
C GLY A 420 9.03 -13.81 22.87
N SER A 421 9.58 -14.81 22.18
CA SER A 421 10.76 -14.73 21.33
C SER A 421 10.41 -14.35 19.89
N TYR A 422 11.42 -14.00 19.10
CA TYR A 422 11.29 -13.86 17.65
C TYR A 422 10.66 -15.11 17.01
N THR A 423 11.10 -16.30 17.44
CA THR A 423 10.56 -17.57 16.96
C THR A 423 9.07 -17.73 17.24
N ASP A 424 8.59 -17.32 18.42
CA ASP A 424 7.17 -17.35 18.76
C ASP A 424 6.35 -16.46 17.80
N GLN A 425 6.88 -15.27 17.46
CA GLN A 425 6.24 -14.34 16.53
C GLN A 425 6.13 -14.91 15.11
N VAL A 426 7.17 -15.59 14.63
CA VAL A 426 7.15 -16.25 13.31
C VAL A 426 6.21 -17.45 13.31
N ASN A 427 6.23 -18.27 14.37
CA ASN A 427 5.37 -19.44 14.49
C ASN A 427 3.88 -19.07 14.54
N GLU A 428 3.53 -17.99 15.25
CA GLU A 428 2.16 -17.48 15.28
C GLU A 428 1.68 -17.02 13.90
N MET A 429 2.53 -16.27 13.17
CA MET A 429 2.23 -15.85 11.80
C MET A 429 1.99 -17.05 10.88
N VAL A 430 2.85 -18.08 10.92
CA VAL A 430 2.72 -19.30 10.11
C VAL A 430 1.44 -20.06 10.47
N SER A 431 1.19 -20.27 11.78
CA SER A 431 0.02 -20.99 12.27
C SER A 431 -1.28 -20.34 11.80
N ILE A 432 -1.38 -19.01 11.86
CA ILE A 432 -2.57 -18.28 11.41
C ILE A 432 -2.73 -18.37 9.89
N THR A 433 -1.63 -18.25 9.15
CA THR A 433 -1.65 -18.31 7.67
C THR A 433 -2.09 -19.69 7.17
N ILE A 434 -1.56 -20.77 7.75
CA ILE A 434 -1.97 -22.15 7.44
C ILE A 434 -3.40 -22.40 7.90
N GLY A 435 -3.76 -21.93 9.10
CA GLY A 435 -5.13 -22.04 9.62
C GLY A 435 -6.15 -21.40 8.68
N ARG A 436 -5.84 -20.21 8.14
CA ARG A 436 -6.69 -19.54 7.15
C ARG A 436 -6.76 -20.32 5.83
N ALA A 437 -5.64 -20.87 5.35
CA ALA A 437 -5.62 -21.69 4.15
C ALA A 437 -6.58 -22.88 4.28
N LYS A 438 -6.48 -23.63 5.38
CA LYS A 438 -7.35 -24.78 5.69
C LYS A 438 -8.81 -24.39 5.83
N TRP A 439 -9.09 -23.24 6.43
CA TRP A 439 -10.46 -22.70 6.46
C TRP A 439 -10.97 -22.42 5.04
N MET A 440 -10.17 -21.79 4.17
CA MET A 440 -10.56 -21.54 2.78
C MET A 440 -10.75 -22.85 2.01
N ASP A 441 -9.87 -23.84 2.19
CA ASP A 441 -9.99 -25.17 1.58
C ASP A 441 -11.36 -25.82 1.88
N GLN A 442 -11.89 -25.62 3.09
CA GLN A 442 -13.19 -26.16 3.52
C GLN A 442 -14.40 -25.36 3.06
N HIS A 443 -14.25 -24.04 2.82
CA HIS A 443 -15.38 -23.13 2.61
C HIS A 443 -15.47 -22.57 1.19
N ILE A 444 -14.45 -22.73 0.35
CA ILE A 444 -14.42 -22.05 -0.95
C ILE A 444 -15.55 -22.50 -1.89
N GLU A 445 -15.94 -23.77 -1.85
CA GLU A 445 -17.05 -24.29 -2.67
C GLU A 445 -18.41 -23.80 -2.16
N SER A 446 -18.53 -23.37 -0.90
CA SER A 446 -19.78 -22.82 -0.36
C SER A 446 -20.13 -21.45 -0.92
N LEU A 447 -19.25 -20.87 -1.75
CA LEU A 447 -19.53 -19.62 -2.47
C LEU A 447 -20.49 -19.84 -3.64
N TYR A 448 -20.63 -21.08 -4.12
CA TYR A 448 -21.71 -21.47 -5.00
C TYR A 448 -23.04 -21.49 -4.23
N GLN A 449 -23.99 -20.65 -4.63
CA GLN A 449 -25.19 -20.43 -3.84
C GLN A 449 -26.34 -19.83 -4.66
N PRO A 450 -27.60 -19.92 -4.15
CA PRO A 450 -28.69 -19.10 -4.64
C PRO A 450 -28.39 -17.62 -4.42
N LEU A 451 -28.63 -16.82 -5.46
CA LEU A 451 -28.38 -15.39 -5.42
C LEU A 451 -29.65 -14.66 -4.98
N THR A 452 -29.47 -13.76 -4.02
CA THR A 452 -30.54 -12.93 -3.47
C THR A 452 -30.08 -11.48 -3.45
N ALA A 453 -31.00 -10.55 -3.20
CA ALA A 453 -30.65 -9.15 -2.98
C ALA A 453 -29.58 -8.97 -1.89
N ARG A 454 -29.60 -9.81 -0.83
CA ARG A 454 -28.61 -9.76 0.25
C ARG A 454 -27.23 -10.26 -0.19
N VAL A 455 -27.17 -11.30 -1.02
CA VAL A 455 -25.92 -11.91 -1.50
C VAL A 455 -25.29 -11.06 -2.61
N CYS A 456 -26.11 -10.48 -3.48
CA CYS A 456 -25.66 -9.79 -4.69
C CYS A 456 -26.00 -8.30 -4.70
N MET A 457 -26.13 -7.63 -3.56
CA MET A 457 -26.32 -6.17 -3.50
C MET A 457 -27.64 -5.62 -4.08
N GLY A 458 -28.70 -6.41 -4.26
CA GLY A 458 -30.09 -5.95 -4.44
C GLY A 458 -30.42 -4.99 -5.60
N VAL A 459 -29.43 -4.58 -6.37
CA VAL A 459 -29.54 -3.61 -7.46
C VAL A 459 -29.42 -4.29 -8.81
N GLY A 460 -30.09 -3.69 -9.81
CA GLY A 460 -30.22 -4.27 -11.14
C GLY A 460 -30.86 -5.66 -11.13
N ARG A 461 -30.81 -6.33 -12.27
CA ARG A 461 -31.27 -7.73 -12.38
C ARG A 461 -30.09 -8.66 -12.12
N ILE A 462 -30.34 -9.75 -11.39
CA ILE A 462 -29.32 -10.75 -11.05
C ILE A 462 -29.76 -12.14 -11.50
N PRO A 463 -28.81 -13.05 -11.80
CA PRO A 463 -29.15 -14.44 -12.03
C PRO A 463 -29.69 -15.10 -10.75
N LYS A 464 -30.33 -16.27 -10.86
CA LYS A 464 -30.82 -17.03 -9.70
C LYS A 464 -29.69 -17.74 -8.96
N PHE A 465 -28.64 -18.12 -9.67
CA PHE A 465 -27.49 -18.84 -9.15
C PHE A 465 -26.21 -18.32 -9.84
N ASN A 466 -25.06 -18.51 -9.19
CA ASN A 466 -23.74 -18.26 -9.78
C ASN A 466 -23.10 -19.54 -10.33
N CYS A 467 -23.90 -20.50 -10.83
CA CYS A 467 -23.39 -21.77 -11.35
C CYS A 467 -23.00 -21.71 -12.82
N GLY A 468 -23.87 -21.15 -13.68
CA GLY A 468 -23.70 -21.24 -15.13
C GLY A 468 -24.02 -19.95 -15.88
N PRO A 469 -23.75 -19.92 -17.20
CA PRO A 469 -23.95 -18.74 -18.05
C PRO A 469 -25.41 -18.25 -18.10
N ASP A 470 -26.37 -19.17 -18.02
CA ASP A 470 -27.80 -18.85 -18.05
C ASP A 470 -28.33 -18.31 -16.71
N GLY A 471 -27.52 -18.40 -15.65
CA GLY A 471 -27.87 -17.97 -14.30
C GLY A 471 -29.03 -18.71 -13.64
N ASN A 472 -29.55 -19.78 -14.24
CA ASN A 472 -30.69 -20.55 -13.74
C ASN A 472 -30.29 -21.97 -13.30
N ASP A 473 -29.15 -22.44 -13.75
CA ASP A 473 -28.54 -23.70 -13.29
C ASP A 473 -28.17 -23.65 -11.80
N ASN A 474 -28.49 -24.69 -11.04
CA ASN A 474 -28.14 -24.84 -9.63
C ASN A 474 -27.19 -26.01 -9.34
N GLY A 475 -26.73 -26.72 -10.36
CA GLY A 475 -25.95 -27.95 -10.20
C GLY A 475 -24.60 -27.76 -9.51
N CYS A 476 -24.07 -26.53 -9.48
CA CYS A 476 -22.83 -26.23 -8.77
C CYS A 476 -22.97 -26.34 -7.24
N ILE A 477 -24.20 -26.27 -6.72
CA ILE A 477 -24.47 -26.43 -5.29
C ILE A 477 -24.28 -27.88 -4.85
N SER A 478 -24.64 -28.85 -5.70
CA SER A 478 -24.54 -30.28 -5.39
C SER A 478 -23.29 -30.94 -5.98
N ASN A 479 -22.76 -30.41 -7.09
CA ASN A 479 -21.58 -30.92 -7.77
C ASN A 479 -20.66 -29.76 -8.24
N PRO A 480 -20.03 -29.03 -7.31
CA PRO A 480 -19.19 -27.87 -7.63
C PRO A 480 -18.02 -28.22 -8.55
N LYS A 481 -17.48 -29.43 -8.43
CA LYS A 481 -16.34 -29.93 -9.22
C LYS A 481 -16.54 -29.77 -10.73
N LYS A 482 -17.72 -30.14 -11.23
CA LYS A 482 -18.05 -30.02 -12.65
C LYS A 482 -17.93 -28.58 -13.18
N TYR A 483 -18.13 -27.57 -12.34
CA TYR A 483 -18.18 -26.17 -12.74
C TYR A 483 -16.82 -25.50 -12.69
N TYR A 484 -16.07 -25.68 -11.59
CA TYR A 484 -14.75 -25.09 -11.49
C TYR A 484 -13.72 -25.81 -12.39
N GLU A 485 -13.91 -27.09 -12.73
CA GLU A 485 -13.03 -27.78 -13.71
C GLU A 485 -13.33 -27.39 -15.16
N ALA A 486 -14.49 -26.78 -15.42
CA ALA A 486 -14.89 -26.37 -16.77
C ALA A 486 -14.37 -24.98 -17.18
N VAL A 487 -13.87 -24.18 -16.24
CA VAL A 487 -13.34 -22.84 -16.56
C VAL A 487 -11.86 -22.87 -16.91
N LYS A 488 -11.48 -22.08 -17.91
CA LYS A 488 -10.07 -21.79 -18.20
C LYS A 488 -9.61 -20.66 -17.29
N ILE A 489 -8.53 -20.88 -16.54
CA ILE A 489 -7.84 -19.81 -15.79
C ILE A 489 -7.19 -18.87 -16.82
N PRO A 490 -7.51 -17.55 -16.82
CA PRO A 490 -6.89 -16.60 -17.73
C PRO A 490 -5.36 -16.56 -17.56
N GLU A 491 -4.66 -16.45 -18.69
CA GLU A 491 -3.21 -16.30 -18.69
C GLU A 491 -2.82 -14.91 -18.19
N VAL A 492 -1.68 -14.81 -17.51
CA VAL A 492 -1.14 -13.51 -17.10
C VAL A 492 -0.66 -12.79 -18.36
N ARG A 493 -1.09 -11.54 -18.57
CA ARG A 493 -0.64 -10.79 -19.75
C ARG A 493 0.90 -10.67 -19.75
N PRO A 494 1.52 -10.65 -20.94
CA PRO A 494 2.91 -10.25 -21.03
C PRO A 494 3.03 -8.78 -20.63
N VAL A 495 4.23 -8.43 -20.17
CA VAL A 495 4.60 -7.06 -19.91
C VAL A 495 4.63 -6.26 -21.23
N ASN A 496 4.12 -5.03 -21.20
CA ASN A 496 4.06 -4.16 -22.37
C ASN A 496 5.00 -2.95 -22.24
N HIS A 497 5.63 -2.57 -23.35
CA HIS A 497 6.59 -1.46 -23.45
C HIS A 497 6.34 -0.58 -24.68
N ALA A 498 5.17 -0.70 -25.31
CA ALA A 498 4.82 0.07 -26.49
C ALA A 498 5.05 1.57 -26.21
N LYS A 499 5.80 2.22 -27.10
CA LYS A 499 6.14 3.64 -27.01
C LYS A 499 5.18 4.44 -27.88
N CYS A 500 4.95 5.68 -27.51
CA CYS A 500 4.19 6.60 -28.34
C CYS A 500 5.15 7.51 -29.13
N THR A 501 5.21 7.30 -30.44
CA THR A 501 6.19 7.95 -31.32
C THR A 501 5.58 8.98 -32.28
N HIS A 502 4.31 9.35 -32.10
CA HIS A 502 3.68 10.35 -32.95
C HIS A 502 4.16 11.77 -32.60
N PRO A 503 4.13 12.72 -33.55
CA PRO A 503 4.40 14.12 -33.25
C PRO A 503 3.50 14.63 -32.12
N ALA A 504 4.07 15.42 -31.22
CA ALA A 504 3.29 16.03 -30.15
C ALA A 504 2.19 16.92 -30.76
N PRO A 505 0.93 16.80 -30.32
CA PRO A 505 -0.15 17.62 -30.85
C PRO A 505 0.10 19.10 -30.54
N THR A 506 -0.30 19.98 -31.45
CA THR A 506 -0.08 21.43 -31.33
C THR A 506 -1.18 22.13 -30.53
N SER A 507 -2.37 21.52 -30.41
CA SER A 507 -3.50 22.10 -29.66
C SER A 507 -3.25 22.12 -28.15
N ASP A 508 -3.73 23.17 -27.49
CA ASP A 508 -3.47 23.40 -26.06
C ASP A 508 -4.07 22.31 -25.15
N GLU A 509 -5.21 21.72 -25.54
CA GLU A 509 -5.87 20.61 -24.82
C GLU A 509 -5.06 19.31 -24.75
N HIS A 510 -4.05 19.19 -25.62
CA HIS A 510 -3.17 18.04 -25.70
C HIS A 510 -1.80 18.29 -25.07
N LYS A 511 -1.50 19.51 -24.64
CA LYS A 511 -0.29 19.81 -23.88
C LYS A 511 -0.42 19.29 -22.45
N ALA A 512 0.69 18.81 -21.90
CA ALA A 512 0.78 18.45 -20.49
C ALA A 512 0.37 19.64 -19.62
N SER A 513 -0.53 19.41 -18.67
CA SER A 513 -1.08 20.47 -17.84
C SER A 513 -1.50 19.94 -16.47
N VAL A 514 -1.32 20.75 -15.44
CA VAL A 514 -1.86 20.46 -14.10
C VAL A 514 -3.28 20.99 -14.03
N ASP A 515 -4.24 20.13 -13.66
CA ASP A 515 -5.60 20.54 -13.33
C ASP A 515 -5.74 20.64 -11.80
N PRO A 516 -5.87 21.86 -11.23
CA PRO A 516 -6.06 22.05 -9.80
C PRO A 516 -7.30 21.36 -9.24
N CYS A 517 -8.32 21.12 -10.07
CA CYS A 517 -9.54 20.41 -9.70
C CYS A 517 -9.31 18.88 -9.53
N TRP A 518 -8.17 18.36 -10.02
CA TRP A 518 -7.73 16.97 -9.77
C TRP A 518 -6.79 16.84 -8.57
N VAL A 519 -6.36 17.93 -7.94
CA VAL A 519 -5.44 17.84 -6.79
C VAL A 519 -6.24 17.73 -5.48
N ALA A 520 -5.81 16.87 -4.56
CA ALA A 520 -6.45 16.73 -3.23
C ALA A 520 -5.88 17.69 -2.19
N THR A 521 -6.68 18.06 -1.17
CA THR A 521 -6.27 18.93 -0.05
C THR A 521 -5.75 18.22 1.19
N GLY A 522 -5.97 16.91 1.30
CA GLY A 522 -5.51 16.12 2.43
C GLY A 522 -6.56 15.17 3.01
N PRO A 523 -6.17 14.41 4.06
CA PRO A 523 -6.91 13.25 4.53
C PRO A 523 -7.96 13.55 5.62
N HIS A 524 -8.01 14.79 6.13
CA HIS A 524 -8.72 15.11 7.37
C HIS A 524 -9.87 16.09 7.12
N GLY A 525 -11.06 15.52 6.95
CA GLY A 525 -12.32 16.23 7.03
C GLY A 525 -13.47 15.26 6.78
N ARG A 526 -14.66 15.53 7.35
CA ARG A 526 -15.94 14.90 6.91
C ARG A 526 -16.33 15.30 5.48
N GLN A 527 -15.38 15.85 4.72
CA GLN A 527 -15.57 16.65 3.54
C GLN A 527 -14.60 16.14 2.47
N TRP A 528 -14.91 14.95 1.94
CA TRP A 528 -14.28 14.30 0.79
C TRP A 528 -14.43 15.11 -0.52
N TRP A 529 -15.04 16.30 -0.44
CA TRP A 529 -15.22 17.29 -1.50
C TRP A 529 -14.28 18.50 -1.38
N LEU A 530 -13.35 18.53 -0.42
CA LEU A 530 -12.40 19.63 -0.26
C LEU A 530 -11.28 19.54 -1.32
N SER A 531 -11.38 20.42 -2.32
CA SER A 531 -10.35 20.74 -3.28
C SER A 531 -9.45 21.88 -2.77
N PRO A 532 -8.22 22.05 -3.30
CA PRO A 532 -7.33 23.17 -2.94
C PRO A 532 -7.98 24.52 -3.21
N THR A 533 -8.98 24.52 -4.09
CA THR A 533 -9.87 25.63 -4.36
C THR A 533 -10.74 25.94 -3.14
N CYS A 534 -11.01 27.22 -2.88
CA CYS A 534 -11.72 27.69 -1.67
C CYS A 534 -10.98 27.50 -0.34
N SER A 535 -9.66 27.25 -0.33
CA SER A 535 -8.87 27.02 0.90
C SER A 535 -9.39 25.85 1.76
N GLY A 536 -9.98 24.82 1.14
CA GLY A 536 -10.60 23.73 1.88
C GLY A 536 -11.94 24.08 2.53
N TYR A 537 -12.67 25.09 2.00
CA TYR A 537 -14.03 25.44 2.43
C TYR A 537 -14.96 25.64 1.21
N GLY A 538 -15.28 24.57 0.48
CA GLY A 538 -16.15 24.61 -0.70
C GLY A 538 -16.23 23.26 -1.42
N TRP A 539 -17.03 23.16 -2.48
CA TRP A 539 -17.15 21.96 -3.34
C TRP A 539 -17.02 22.31 -4.83
N CYS A 540 -16.52 21.41 -5.67
CA CYS A 540 -16.46 21.58 -7.13
C CYS A 540 -17.32 20.53 -7.84
N ALA A 541 -17.98 20.94 -8.94
CA ALA A 541 -18.64 20.02 -9.84
C ALA A 541 -17.63 19.09 -10.54
N GLN A 542 -18.13 18.08 -11.25
CA GLN A 542 -17.28 17.18 -12.04
C GLN A 542 -16.73 17.89 -13.28
N GLY A 543 -15.53 17.50 -13.69
CA GLY A 543 -14.97 17.83 -15.00
C GLY A 543 -13.92 18.93 -14.95
N PRO A 544 -13.11 19.07 -16.01
CA PRO A 544 -12.19 20.19 -16.14
C PRO A 544 -12.94 21.52 -16.18
N GLY A 545 -12.34 22.56 -15.60
CA GLY A 545 -12.96 23.88 -15.54
C GLY A 545 -14.21 23.97 -14.65
N ALA A 546 -14.46 22.96 -13.81
CA ALA A 546 -15.58 22.98 -12.87
C ALA A 546 -15.52 24.23 -11.98
N LYS A 547 -16.62 24.99 -11.95
CA LYS A 547 -16.77 26.13 -11.04
C LYS A 547 -16.99 25.61 -9.63
N CYS A 548 -16.11 26.00 -8.72
CA CYS A 548 -16.20 25.61 -7.32
C CYS A 548 -17.07 26.60 -6.53
N HIS A 549 -17.95 26.07 -5.69
CA HIS A 549 -18.77 26.84 -4.76
C HIS A 549 -18.09 26.91 -3.40
N CYS A 550 -17.62 28.10 -3.02
CA CYS A 550 -16.96 28.33 -1.74
C CYS A 550 -17.95 28.75 -0.64
N THR A 551 -17.66 28.34 0.59
CA THR A 551 -18.46 28.62 1.78
C THR A 551 -17.68 29.52 2.75
N GLY A 552 -18.39 30.29 3.57
CA GLY A 552 -17.77 31.15 4.60
C GLY A 552 -16.97 32.33 4.03
N ASN A 553 -17.49 33.02 2.99
CA ASN A 553 -16.86 34.17 2.33
C ASN A 553 -15.43 33.91 1.78
N ARG A 554 -15.05 32.66 1.54
CA ARG A 554 -13.81 32.33 0.84
C ARG A 554 -14.00 32.54 -0.66
N SER A 555 -13.04 33.19 -1.31
CA SER A 555 -12.98 33.25 -2.78
C SER A 555 -12.40 31.94 -3.31
N GLY A 556 -12.99 31.45 -4.41
CA GLY A 556 -12.52 30.26 -5.10
C GLY A 556 -11.34 30.57 -6.00
N PHE A 557 -10.54 29.54 -6.27
CA PHE A 557 -9.66 29.57 -7.43
C PHE A 557 -10.50 29.23 -8.66
N ASP A 558 -10.40 30.03 -9.73
CA ASP A 558 -11.04 29.72 -11.00
C ASP A 558 -10.24 28.63 -11.73
N CYS A 559 -10.77 27.39 -11.77
CA CYS A 559 -10.14 26.27 -12.49
C CYS A 559 -10.02 26.52 -14.01
N SER A 560 -10.57 27.61 -14.56
CA SER A 560 -10.43 27.97 -15.99
C SER A 560 -9.16 28.77 -16.32
N ILE A 561 -8.41 29.25 -15.33
CA ILE A 561 -7.20 30.07 -15.54
C ILE A 561 -5.99 29.35 -14.94
N ALA A 562 -5.03 28.95 -15.79
CA ALA A 562 -3.76 28.42 -15.32
C ALA A 562 -3.02 29.48 -14.48
N PRO A 563 -2.59 29.19 -13.24
CA PRO A 563 -1.94 30.20 -12.42
C PRO A 563 -0.52 30.46 -12.93
N THR A 564 -0.21 31.72 -13.25
CA THR A 564 1.15 32.16 -13.63
C THR A 564 2.12 32.24 -12.45
N ARG A 565 1.63 32.15 -11.21
CA ARG A 565 2.41 31.88 -9.99
C ARG A 565 1.43 31.58 -8.84
N LEU A 566 1.68 30.51 -8.07
CA LEU A 566 1.03 30.33 -6.77
C LEU A 566 1.72 31.28 -5.77
N GLU A 567 1.21 32.50 -5.64
CA GLU A 567 1.64 33.42 -4.59
C GLU A 567 0.98 33.07 -3.25
N ILE A 568 1.81 32.95 -2.22
CA ILE A 568 1.38 32.74 -0.84
C ILE A 568 0.85 34.07 -0.32
N ILE A 569 -0.47 34.22 -0.22
CA ILE A 569 -1.05 35.34 0.51
C ILE A 569 -0.99 35.01 2.01
N THR A 570 0.02 35.53 2.69
CA THR A 570 0.00 35.61 4.15
C THR A 570 -1.02 36.65 4.56
N ALA A 571 -2.16 36.22 5.11
CA ALA A 571 -3.10 37.14 5.73
C ALA A 571 -2.44 37.73 6.99
N ALA A 572 -2.15 39.02 6.95
CA ALA A 572 -1.86 39.81 8.13
C ALA A 572 -3.09 39.80 9.05
N ILE A 573 -2.86 39.48 10.31
CA ILE A 573 -3.85 39.53 11.37
C ILE A 573 -4.19 41.00 11.62
N HIS A 574 -5.42 41.41 11.31
CA HIS A 574 -6.01 42.55 11.98
C HIS A 574 -6.90 42.01 13.10
N ASP A 575 -6.40 42.16 14.31
CA ASP A 575 -7.18 42.07 15.54
C ASP A 575 -8.29 43.12 15.50
N HIS A 576 -9.54 42.65 15.58
CA HIS A 576 -10.57 43.38 16.29
C HIS A 576 -11.36 42.41 17.16
N ILE A 577 -11.02 42.45 18.44
CA ILE A 577 -11.83 41.97 19.54
C ILE A 577 -13.14 42.75 19.51
N SER A 578 -14.26 42.03 19.39
CA SER A 578 -15.60 42.52 19.74
C SER A 578 -16.25 41.47 20.62
N GLU A 579 -16.61 41.91 21.82
CA GLU A 579 -17.12 41.14 22.94
C GLU A 579 -18.61 40.79 22.77
N GLN A 580 -18.91 39.49 22.97
CA GLN A 580 -20.12 38.92 23.60
C GLN A 580 -21.45 38.93 22.80
N PRO A 581 -22.48 38.17 23.24
CA PRO A 581 -22.50 36.76 23.65
C PRO A 581 -23.62 36.00 22.91
N PHE A 582 -23.49 34.69 22.62
CA PHE A 582 -24.62 33.73 22.65
C PHE A 582 -24.17 32.32 22.25
N MET A 583 -24.78 31.33 22.93
CA MET A 583 -24.88 29.90 22.60
C MET A 583 -23.79 28.95 23.12
N VAL A 584 -23.88 28.79 24.44
CA VAL A 584 -23.78 27.51 25.17
C VAL A 584 -24.61 26.42 24.46
N ALA A 585 -23.95 25.47 23.79
CA ALA A 585 -24.50 24.14 23.48
C ALA A 585 -23.38 23.21 22.96
N GLY A 586 -22.47 22.77 23.84
CA GLY A 586 -21.39 21.87 23.40
C GLY A 586 -20.50 21.27 24.48
N VAL A 587 -20.86 21.35 25.77
CA VAL A 587 -20.03 20.84 26.89
C VAL A 587 -20.70 19.69 27.66
N VAL A 588 -21.89 19.24 27.28
CA VAL A 588 -22.62 18.21 28.06
C VAL A 588 -22.20 16.76 27.78
N MET A 589 -21.39 16.47 26.75
CA MET A 589 -21.03 15.07 26.40
C MET A 589 -19.64 14.62 26.86
N ALA A 590 -18.94 15.39 27.70
CA ALA A 590 -17.64 15.00 28.27
C ALA A 590 -17.68 14.70 29.79
N ILE A 591 -18.77 15.03 30.48
CA ILE A 591 -18.89 14.82 31.95
C ILE A 591 -19.53 13.47 32.30
N VAL A 592 -20.18 12.78 31.34
CA VAL A 592 -20.88 11.50 31.62
C VAL A 592 -19.93 10.28 31.63
N ALA A 593 -18.76 10.34 31.01
CA ALA A 593 -17.79 9.23 31.03
C ALA A 593 -16.91 9.21 32.29
N ALA A 594 -16.68 10.36 32.94
CA ALA A 594 -15.87 10.45 34.15
C ALA A 594 -16.64 10.04 35.43
N VAL A 595 -17.97 10.17 35.44
CA VAL A 595 -18.82 9.80 36.59
C VAL A 595 -19.07 8.28 36.66
N VAL A 596 -19.05 7.56 35.54
CA VAL A 596 -19.28 6.09 35.53
C VAL A 596 -18.04 5.32 36.04
N VAL A 597 -16.83 5.85 35.85
CA VAL A 597 -15.60 5.22 36.38
C VAL A 597 -15.41 5.47 37.88
N ALA A 598 -15.86 6.61 38.40
CA ALA A 598 -15.83 6.89 39.85
C ALA A 598 -16.88 6.10 40.65
N VAL A 599 -18.06 5.84 40.08
CA VAL A 599 -19.14 5.09 40.76
C VAL A 599 -18.86 3.57 40.81
N VAL A 600 -18.11 3.01 39.87
CA VAL A 600 -17.71 1.58 39.89
C VAL A 600 -16.54 1.32 40.86
N ALA A 601 -15.64 2.27 41.06
CA ALA A 601 -14.56 2.16 42.05
C ALA A 601 -15.05 2.29 43.50
N VAL A 602 -16.06 3.14 43.76
CA VAL A 602 -16.67 3.30 45.10
C VAL A 602 -17.59 2.12 45.47
N LYS A 603 -18.21 1.43 44.50
CA LYS A 603 -19.03 0.23 44.75
C LYS A 603 -18.23 -1.05 45.02
N ARG A 604 -16.96 -1.13 44.60
CA ARG A 604 -16.10 -2.31 44.84
C ARG A 604 -15.46 -2.29 46.24
N ASN A 605 -15.25 -1.12 46.84
CA ASN A 605 -14.75 -0.96 48.22
C ASN A 605 -15.83 -1.02 49.33
N ARG A 606 -17.13 -1.04 48.97
CA ARG A 606 -18.23 -1.23 49.93
C ARG A 606 -18.76 -2.66 50.03
N ARG A 607 -18.25 -3.61 49.24
CA ARG A 607 -18.63 -5.04 49.27
C ARG A 607 -17.70 -5.95 50.09
N GLN A 608 -16.71 -5.38 50.79
CA GLN A 608 -15.83 -6.12 51.73
C GLN A 608 -15.99 -5.70 53.20
N ARG A 609 -17.08 -4.99 53.58
CA ARG A 609 -17.38 -4.68 54.99
C ARG A 609 -18.84 -4.99 55.33
N GLY A 610 -19.03 -6.14 55.99
CA GLY A 610 -20.22 -6.58 56.76
C GLY A 610 -21.24 -7.40 55.95
N TYR A 611 -21.64 -8.64 56.28
CA TYR A 611 -21.55 -9.42 57.52
C TYR A 611 -21.57 -8.59 58.80
N ALA A 612 -22.66 -7.83 58.95
CA ALA A 612 -23.31 -7.57 60.22
C ALA A 612 -24.82 -7.43 59.95
N LYS A 613 -25.54 -8.52 60.26
CA LYS A 613 -26.96 -8.69 60.60
C LYS A 613 -28.08 -8.16 59.68
N LEU A 614 -28.96 -9.13 59.39
CA LEU A 614 -30.38 -9.14 59.01
C LEU A 614 -30.72 -8.72 57.58
#